data_AF-A0A7X7BB75-F1
#
_entry.id   AF-A0A7X7BB75-F1
#
_cell.length_a   1.000
_cell.length_b   1.000
_cell.length_c   1.000
_cell.angle_alpha   90.00
_cell.angle_beta   90.00
_cell.angle_gamma   90.00
#
_symmetry.space_group_name_H-M   'P 1'
#
loop_
_entity.id
_entity.type
_entity.pdbx_description
1 polymer ?
#
loop_
_entity_poly.entity_id
_entity_poly.type
_entity_poly.pdbx_seq_one_letter_code
_entity_poly.pdbx_strand_id
1 'polypeptide(L)'
;MKTFIHDDFLLSNAAARELYHDHAAAMPIIDYHCHLPTAEVAEDKRWDNISRLWLGGDHYKWRAMRSNGVDERFITGDAPDRDKFQKFAETMPYLLRNPMFDWSHLELARYFG
;
A
#
# COMPACT_ATOMS: atom_id res chain seq x y z
N MET A 1 19.88 13.69 4.09
CA MET A 1 18.65 13.36 4.85
C MET A 1 18.36 11.90 4.66
N LYS A 2 17.95 11.17 5.71
CA LYS A 2 17.45 9.80 5.56
C LYS A 2 16.10 9.88 4.83
N THR A 3 15.84 9.00 3.87
CA THR A 3 14.52 8.86 3.23
C THR A 3 13.46 8.49 4.26
N PHE A 4 12.18 8.74 3.98
CA PHE A 4 11.10 8.39 4.93
C PHE A 4 11.06 6.88 5.21
N ILE A 5 11.03 6.07 4.16
CA ILE A 5 11.25 4.62 4.24
C ILE A 5 12.74 4.35 4.07
N HIS A 6 13.31 3.61 5.01
CA HIS A 6 14.71 3.19 5.05
C HIS A 6 14.82 1.86 5.82
N ASP A 7 16.00 1.22 5.83
CA ASP A 7 16.17 -0.13 6.39
C ASP A 7 15.75 -0.24 7.87
N ASP A 8 16.01 0.80 8.68
CA ASP A 8 15.61 0.83 10.09
C ASP A 8 14.20 1.40 10.35
N PHE A 9 13.30 1.43 9.35
CA PHE A 9 11.98 2.05 9.51
C PHE A 9 11.24 1.37 10.68
N LEU A 10 10.74 2.18 11.63
CA LEU A 10 10.15 1.75 12.91
C LEU A 10 11.13 1.11 13.94
N LEU A 11 12.42 0.97 13.64
CA LEU A 11 13.42 0.37 14.55
C LEU A 11 14.15 1.46 15.36
N SER A 12 13.70 1.69 16.58
CA SER A 12 14.16 2.82 17.42
C SER A 12 15.45 2.58 18.22
N ASN A 13 15.98 1.35 18.28
CA ASN A 13 17.15 1.02 19.10
C ASN A 13 17.99 -0.11 18.48
N ALA A 14 19.17 -0.36 19.06
CA ALA A 14 20.13 -1.34 18.55
C ALA A 14 19.60 -2.78 18.60
N ALA A 15 18.96 -3.18 19.71
CA ALA A 15 18.38 -4.52 19.84
C ALA A 15 17.25 -4.76 18.81
N ALA A 16 16.42 -3.75 18.52
CA ALA A 16 15.38 -3.85 17.50
C ALA A 16 15.97 -4.04 16.09
N ARG A 17 17.09 -3.38 15.79
CA ARG A 17 17.81 -3.55 14.53
C ARG A 17 18.40 -4.95 14.39
N GLU A 18 19.09 -5.44 15.42
CA GLU A 18 19.64 -6.80 15.46
C GLU A 18 18.55 -7.86 15.28
N LEU A 19 17.49 -7.80 16.07
CA LEU A 19 16.39 -8.76 15.99
C LEU A 19 15.67 -8.75 14.63
N TYR A 20 15.52 -7.58 14.01
CA TYR A 20 14.87 -7.51 12.70
C TYR A 20 15.79 -7.97 11.57
N HIS A 21 16.99 -7.39 11.47
CA HIS A 21 17.88 -7.61 10.32
C HIS A 21 18.54 -8.99 10.35
N ASP A 22 18.95 -9.48 11.52
CA ASP A 22 19.72 -10.73 11.63
C ASP A 22 18.83 -11.96 11.77
N HIS A 23 17.54 -11.77 12.10
CA HIS A 23 16.60 -12.88 12.32
C HIS A 23 15.29 -12.72 11.56
N ALA A 24 14.50 -11.67 11.81
CA ALA A 24 13.13 -11.61 11.31
C ALA A 24 13.02 -11.42 9.79
N ALA A 25 13.86 -10.57 9.19
CA ALA A 25 13.73 -10.14 7.79
C ALA A 25 13.93 -11.28 6.78
N ALA A 26 14.73 -12.29 7.12
CA ALA A 26 15.01 -13.43 6.25
C ALA A 26 13.97 -14.55 6.35
N MET A 27 13.04 -14.49 7.30
CA MET A 27 12.04 -15.54 7.49
C MET A 27 10.97 -15.48 6.39
N PRO A 28 10.47 -16.64 5.92
CA PRO A 28 9.37 -16.65 4.96
C PRO A 28 8.08 -16.13 5.58
N ILE A 29 7.18 -15.62 4.72
CA ILE A 29 5.82 -15.25 5.12
C ILE A 29 4.94 -16.50 5.09
N ILE A 30 4.29 -16.78 6.21
CA ILE A 30 3.22 -17.79 6.31
C ILE A 30 1.91 -17.05 6.56
N ASP A 31 1.22 -16.69 5.47
CA ASP A 31 -0.04 -15.95 5.52
C ASP A 31 -1.23 -16.91 5.56
N TYR A 32 -1.51 -17.44 6.75
CA TYR A 32 -2.53 -18.49 6.96
C TYR A 32 -3.98 -17.99 6.74
N HIS A 33 -4.20 -16.68 6.63
CA HIS A 33 -5.51 -16.10 6.39
C HIS A 33 -5.39 -14.84 5.55
N CYS A 34 -5.78 -14.95 4.28
CA CYS A 34 -5.89 -13.82 3.36
C CYS A 34 -7.19 -13.91 2.55
N HIS A 35 -7.48 -12.84 1.83
CA HIS A 35 -8.62 -12.76 0.91
C HIS A 35 -8.18 -12.69 -0.55
N LEU A 36 -6.99 -13.21 -0.87
CA LEU A 36 -6.51 -13.23 -2.25
C LEU A 36 -7.39 -14.14 -3.12
N PRO A 37 -7.81 -13.68 -4.31
CA PRO A 37 -8.58 -14.49 -5.23
C PRO A 37 -7.71 -15.58 -5.85
N THR A 38 -8.03 -16.85 -5.56
CA THR A 38 -7.27 -18.01 -6.02
C THR A 38 -7.16 -18.11 -7.55
N ALA A 39 -8.19 -17.67 -8.27
CA ALA A 39 -8.17 -17.62 -9.73
C ALA A 39 -7.09 -16.68 -10.28
N GLU A 40 -6.93 -15.48 -9.69
CA GLU A 40 -5.90 -14.53 -10.16
C GLU A 40 -4.48 -15.06 -9.92
N VAL A 41 -4.29 -15.81 -8.83
CA VAL A 41 -3.02 -16.50 -8.55
C VAL A 41 -2.77 -17.62 -9.56
N ALA A 42 -3.77 -18.45 -9.84
CA ALA A 42 -3.67 -19.56 -10.78
C ALA A 42 -3.40 -19.09 -12.23
N GLU A 43 -3.94 -17.93 -12.60
CA GLU A 43 -3.80 -17.33 -13.93
C GLU A 43 -2.53 -16.47 -14.09
N ASP A 44 -1.74 -16.27 -13.02
CA ASP A 44 -0.64 -15.30 -12.97
C ASP A 44 -1.09 -13.93 -13.51
N LYS A 45 -2.23 -13.45 -12.99
CA LYS A 45 -2.88 -12.25 -13.48
C LYS A 45 -1.91 -11.07 -13.53
N ARG A 46 -1.88 -10.39 -14.68
CA ARG A 46 -1.14 -9.15 -14.88
C ARG A 46 -2.10 -7.97 -14.87
N TRP A 47 -1.68 -6.88 -14.23
CA TRP A 47 -2.46 -5.64 -14.17
C TRP A 47 -1.94 -4.64 -15.19
N ASP A 48 -2.86 -3.96 -15.88
CA ASP A 48 -2.52 -2.97 -16.90
C ASP A 48 -1.87 -1.70 -16.32
N ASN A 49 -2.20 -1.37 -15.07
CA ASN A 49 -1.71 -0.18 -14.39
C ASN A 49 -1.79 -0.32 -12.86
N ILE A 50 -1.04 0.53 -12.15
CA ILE A 50 -1.01 0.54 -10.68
C ILE A 50 -2.37 0.87 -10.07
N SER A 51 -3.20 1.70 -10.70
CA SER A 51 -4.52 2.06 -10.15
C SER A 51 -5.40 0.83 -9.96
N ARG A 52 -5.42 -0.10 -10.93
CA ARG A 52 -6.18 -1.35 -10.85
C ARG A 52 -5.66 -2.25 -9.73
N LEU A 53 -4.34 -2.38 -9.61
CA LEU A 53 -3.71 -3.18 -8.57
C LEU A 53 -3.94 -2.60 -7.17
N TRP A 54 -3.78 -1.29 -7.00
CA TRP A 54 -3.81 -0.63 -5.68
C TRP A 54 -5.19 -0.20 -5.22
N LEU A 55 -6.04 0.27 -6.13
CA LEU A 55 -7.35 0.85 -5.81
C LEU A 55 -8.50 -0.11 -6.09
N GLY A 56 -8.25 -1.29 -6.63
CA GLY A 56 -9.27 -2.32 -6.82
C GLY A 56 -9.71 -3.00 -5.51
N GLY A 57 -8.94 -2.85 -4.43
CA GLY A 57 -9.05 -3.70 -3.25
C GLY A 57 -8.69 -3.05 -1.91
N ASP A 58 -8.97 -3.88 -0.89
CA ASP A 58 -9.04 -3.72 0.57
C ASP A 58 -9.74 -2.49 1.13
N HIS A 59 -10.43 -1.71 0.30
CA HIS A 59 -11.41 -0.66 0.66
C HIS A 59 -10.95 0.47 1.61
N TYR A 60 -9.78 0.39 2.26
CA TYR A 60 -9.25 1.43 3.14
C TYR A 60 -8.92 2.70 2.37
N LYS A 61 -8.36 2.57 1.16
CA LYS A 61 -8.11 3.70 0.24
C LYS A 61 -9.42 4.39 -0.14
N TRP A 62 -10.48 3.63 -0.38
CA TRP A 62 -11.82 4.18 -0.65
C TRP A 62 -12.37 4.93 0.55
N ARG A 63 -12.27 4.35 1.76
CA ARG A 63 -12.67 5.01 3.00
C ARG A 63 -11.92 6.33 3.20
N ALA A 64 -10.60 6.31 3.02
CA ALA A 64 -9.76 7.50 3.12
C ALA A 64 -10.18 8.60 2.13
N MET A 65 -10.40 8.24 0.86
CA MET A 65 -10.86 9.19 -0.17
C MET A 65 -12.25 9.76 0.16
N ARG A 66 -13.21 8.94 0.60
CA ARG A 66 -14.54 9.40 1.05
C ARG A 66 -14.45 10.35 2.24
N SER A 67 -13.63 10.01 3.25
CA SER A 67 -13.38 10.87 4.41
C SER A 67 -12.72 12.20 4.03
N ASN A 68 -11.96 12.23 2.93
CA ASN A 68 -11.37 13.44 2.37
C ASN A 68 -12.29 14.17 1.36
N GLY A 69 -13.58 13.79 1.29
CA GLY A 69 -14.57 14.46 0.44
C GLY A 69 -14.42 14.24 -1.06
N VAL A 70 -13.68 13.21 -1.48
CA VAL A 70 -13.58 12.85 -2.90
C VAL A 70 -14.91 12.28 -3.39
N ASP A 71 -15.39 12.78 -4.53
CA ASP A 71 -16.61 12.30 -5.18
C ASP A 71 -16.52 10.80 -5.52
N GLU A 72 -17.58 10.04 -5.26
CA GLU A 72 -17.62 8.58 -5.42
C GLU A 72 -17.34 8.14 -6.86
N ARG A 73 -17.57 9.01 -7.85
CA ARG A 73 -17.19 8.79 -9.26
C ARG A 73 -15.70 8.44 -9.41
N PHE A 74 -14.83 9.06 -8.61
CA PHE A 74 -13.38 8.83 -8.62
C PHE A 74 -12.92 7.70 -7.69
N ILE A 75 -13.85 7.02 -7.02
CA ILE A 75 -13.54 5.93 -6.09
C ILE A 75 -13.99 4.62 -6.72
N THR A 76 -15.31 4.35 -6.71
CA THR A 76 -15.90 3.13 -7.28
C THR A 76 -16.70 3.37 -8.56
N GLY A 77 -16.88 4.63 -8.98
CA GLY A 77 -17.60 4.97 -10.21
C GLY A 77 -16.79 4.81 -11.51
N ASP A 78 -17.20 5.54 -12.54
CA ASP A 78 -16.79 5.34 -13.93
C ASP A 78 -15.58 6.19 -14.40
N ALA A 79 -14.92 6.91 -13.49
CA ALA A 79 -13.77 7.72 -13.86
C ALA A 79 -12.60 6.86 -14.42
N PRO A 80 -11.79 7.39 -15.34
CA PRO A 80 -10.58 6.73 -15.81
C PRO A 80 -9.63 6.35 -14.67
N ASP A 81 -8.94 5.21 -14.80
CA ASP A 81 -8.01 4.68 -13.78
C ASP A 81 -6.95 5.69 -13.34
N ARG A 82 -6.44 6.50 -14.28
CA ARG A 82 -5.48 7.56 -13.99
C ARG A 82 -6.07 8.63 -13.07
N ASP A 83 -7.31 9.03 -13.31
CA ASP A 83 -7.98 10.10 -12.58
C ASP A 83 -8.32 9.63 -11.16
N LYS A 84 -8.74 8.37 -11.01
CA LYS A 84 -8.90 7.73 -9.68
C LYS A 84 -7.60 7.76 -8.88
N PHE A 85 -6.47 7.39 -9.53
CA PHE A 85 -5.17 7.44 -8.88
C PHE A 85 -4.72 8.86 -8.55
N GLN A 86 -5.01 9.83 -9.42
CA GLN A 86 -4.74 11.24 -9.13
C GLN A 86 -5.47 11.69 -7.86
N LYS A 87 -6.75 11.34 -7.72
CA LYS A 87 -7.53 11.66 -6.52
C LYS A 87 -7.04 10.96 -5.26
N PHE A 88 -6.56 9.73 -5.38
CA PHE A 88 -5.91 9.06 -4.26
C PHE A 88 -4.59 9.76 -3.87
N ALA A 89 -3.75 10.13 -4.84
CA ALA A 89 -2.51 10.86 -4.58
C ALA A 89 -2.76 12.23 -3.94
N GLU A 90 -3.78 12.97 -4.39
CA GLU A 90 -4.24 14.23 -3.77
C GLU A 90 -4.73 14.03 -2.32
N THR A 91 -5.19 12.83 -1.97
CA THR A 91 -5.59 12.48 -0.59
C THR A 91 -4.39 12.18 0.30
N MET A 92 -3.24 11.76 -0.25
CA MET A 92 -2.08 11.28 0.51
C MET A 92 -1.56 12.26 1.59
N PRO A 93 -1.43 13.58 1.35
CA PRO A 93 -0.96 14.51 2.37
C PRO A 93 -1.85 14.58 3.62
N TYR A 94 -3.13 14.22 3.50
CA TYR A 94 -4.10 14.20 4.60
C TYR A 94 -4.08 12.90 5.41
N LEU A 95 -3.25 11.92 5.01
CA LEU A 95 -3.16 10.61 5.66
C LEU A 95 -2.02 10.52 6.67
N LEU A 96 -1.32 11.62 6.99
CA LEU A 96 -0.28 11.58 8.02
C LEU A 96 -0.85 11.03 9.34
N ARG A 97 -0.14 10.04 9.93
CA ARG A 97 -0.55 9.22 11.10
C ARG A 97 -1.67 8.21 10.86
N ASN A 98 -2.21 8.13 9.65
CA ASN A 98 -3.00 6.99 9.21
C ASN A 98 -2.04 5.91 8.65
N PRO A 99 -2.22 4.62 8.96
CA PRO A 99 -1.35 3.57 8.44
C PRO A 99 -1.31 3.51 6.91
N MET A 100 -2.34 4.03 6.22
CA MET A 100 -2.34 4.15 4.76
C MET A 100 -1.15 4.96 4.23
N PHE A 101 -0.68 5.96 4.98
CA PHE A 101 0.51 6.71 4.60
C PHE A 101 1.73 5.80 4.61
N ASP A 102 1.96 5.05 5.69
CA ASP A 102 3.10 4.16 5.82
C ASP A 102 3.04 3.01 4.79
N TRP A 103 1.89 2.36 4.63
CA TRP A 103 1.69 1.29 3.67
C TRP A 103 1.98 1.74 2.24
N SER A 104 1.45 2.89 1.82
CA SER A 104 1.66 3.39 0.46
C SER A 104 3.13 3.68 0.17
N HIS A 105 3.85 4.28 1.13
CA HIS A 105 5.28 4.55 0.94
C HIS A 105 6.12 3.27 1.00
N LEU A 106 5.78 2.30 1.85
CA LEU A 106 6.44 1.00 1.93
C LEU A 106 6.27 0.19 0.64
N GLU A 107 5.05 0.12 0.11
CA GLU A 107 4.73 -0.58 -1.13
C GLU A 107 5.52 0.01 -2.31
N LEU A 108 5.56 1.34 -2.45
CA LEU A 108 6.36 2.01 -3.47
C LEU A 108 7.86 1.73 -3.32
N ALA A 109 8.40 1.83 -2.10
CA ALA A 109 9.82 1.66 -1.85
C ALA A 109 10.32 0.21 -2.09
N ARG A 110 9.47 -0.80 -1.89
CA ARG A 110 9.89 -2.21 -1.95
C ARG A 110 9.60 -2.90 -3.27
N TYR A 111 8.51 -2.55 -3.95
CA TYR A 111 8.04 -3.30 -5.13
C TYR A 111 8.11 -2.50 -6.43
N PHE A 112 8.25 -1.18 -6.36
CA PHE A 112 8.25 -0.29 -7.53
C PHE A 112 9.51 0.59 -7.64
N GLY A 113 10.48 0.40 -6.74
CA GLY A 113 11.75 1.13 -6.67
C GLY A 113 12.91 0.35 -7.28
#